data_AF-A0A7Y8U4Q8-F1
#
_entry.id   AF-A0A7Y8U4Q8-F1
#
_cell.length_a   1.000
_cell.length_b   1.000
_cell.length_c   1.000
_cell.angle_alpha   90.00
_cell.angle_beta   90.00
_cell.angle_gamma   90.00
#
_symmetry.space_group_name_H-M   'P 1'
#
loop_
_entity.id
_entity.type
_entity.pdbx_description
1 polymer ?
#
loop_
_entity_poly.entity_id
_entity_poly.type
_entity_poly.pdbx_seq_one_letter_code
_entity_poly.pdbx_strand_id
1 'polypeptide(L)'
;MRALKILILILGFGFIYTNTYAKKNDSWSDISQDSIQMKSPVDFIDSYGRYTVIGVNKKIKLVDFGDIEKNKKGYNYTLKNYGVQILNGSNIYNVFKTTTTLNSSVDFNLLYHDKKVVVFRVRDNSTVDYIKNPFKSFLVNTYIYNLNLNKFSTIPVLNSESDLTGKQLDLLQGDQLIFNSKKGTYTYLANIKYARSGKLGVYKVELNDSLKCIAASQGCDNIGISSAEIETVNK
;
A
#
# COMPACT_ATOMS: atom_id res chain seq x y z
N MET A 1 -25.30 -34.40 -26.85
CA MET A 1 -23.85 -34.27 -26.51
C MET A 1 -23.31 -32.82 -26.44
N ARG A 2 -24.04 -31.76 -26.86
CA ARG A 2 -23.62 -30.36 -26.64
C ARG A 2 -23.96 -29.82 -25.24
N ALA A 3 -25.09 -30.23 -24.67
CA ALA A 3 -25.53 -29.76 -23.34
C ALA A 3 -24.64 -30.26 -22.19
N LEU A 4 -24.04 -31.45 -22.30
CA LEU A 4 -23.19 -32.03 -21.26
C LEU A 4 -21.84 -31.31 -21.12
N LYS A 5 -21.34 -30.67 -22.19
CA LYS A 5 -20.10 -29.87 -22.15
C LYS A 5 -20.29 -28.51 -21.46
N ILE A 6 -21.51 -27.97 -21.46
CA ILE A 6 -21.82 -26.69 -20.81
C ILE A 6 -21.92 -26.87 -19.29
N LEU A 7 -22.45 -28.01 -18.82
CA LEU A 7 -22.55 -28.30 -17.38
C LEU A 7 -21.17 -28.47 -16.72
N ILE A 8 -20.21 -29.05 -17.45
CA ILE A 8 -18.81 -29.19 -16.98
C ILE A 8 -18.11 -27.81 -16.93
N LEU A 9 -18.48 -26.87 -17.81
CA LEU A 9 -17.95 -25.52 -17.78
C LEU A 9 -18.50 -24.73 -16.56
N ILE A 10 -19.77 -24.90 -16.22
CA ILE A 10 -20.39 -24.18 -15.07
C ILE A 10 -19.92 -24.77 -13.73
N LEU A 11 -19.69 -26.08 -13.65
CA LEU A 11 -19.17 -26.73 -12.45
C LEU A 11 -17.64 -26.56 -12.27
N GLY A 12 -16.89 -26.34 -13.36
CA GLY A 12 -15.45 -26.08 -13.31
C GLY A 12 -15.06 -24.66 -12.87
N PHE A 13 -15.98 -23.70 -12.96
CA PHE A 13 -15.81 -22.33 -12.46
C PHE A 13 -16.43 -22.09 -11.07
N GLY A 14 -17.11 -23.10 -10.50
CA GLY A 14 -17.88 -22.97 -9.26
C GLY A 14 -17.12 -23.21 -7.95
N PHE A 15 -15.83 -23.53 -7.99
CA PHE A 15 -15.09 -23.96 -6.79
C PHE A 15 -13.65 -23.41 -6.73
N ILE A 16 -13.48 -22.09 -6.84
CA ILE A 16 -12.33 -21.40 -6.23
C ILE A 16 -12.83 -20.10 -5.61
N TYR A 17 -13.75 -20.21 -4.65
CA TYR A 17 -13.79 -19.22 -3.57
C TYR A 17 -12.65 -19.59 -2.62
N THR A 18 -11.47 -19.01 -2.85
CA THR A 18 -10.52 -18.88 -1.76
C THR A 18 -11.24 -18.05 -0.70
N ASN A 19 -11.53 -18.68 0.43
CA ASN A 19 -11.92 -17.97 1.64
C ASN A 19 -10.70 -17.15 2.07
N THR A 20 -10.50 -15.99 1.45
CA THR A 20 -9.63 -14.95 1.98
C THR A 20 -10.33 -14.42 3.23
N TYR A 21 -9.85 -14.88 4.39
CA TYR A 21 -10.26 -14.38 5.69
C TYR A 21 -9.72 -12.95 5.90
N ALA A 22 -10.15 -12.00 5.08
CA ALA A 22 -10.19 -10.61 5.47
C ALA A 22 -11.55 -10.41 6.15
N LYS A 23 -11.55 -10.21 7.47
CA LYS A 23 -12.75 -9.75 8.18
C LYS A 23 -13.34 -8.58 7.39
N LYS A 24 -14.61 -8.70 6.96
CA LYS A 24 -15.39 -7.64 6.30
C LYS A 24 -15.24 -6.36 7.13
N ASN A 25 -14.38 -5.47 6.65
CA ASN A 25 -14.36 -4.08 7.06
C ASN A 25 -14.82 -3.32 5.83
N ASP A 26 -15.95 -2.62 5.92
CA ASP A 26 -16.56 -1.93 4.77
C ASP A 26 -15.63 -0.84 4.19
N SER A 27 -14.59 -0.44 4.92
CA SER A 27 -13.52 0.44 4.40
C SER A 27 -12.48 -0.27 3.53
N TRP A 28 -12.55 -1.60 3.41
CA TRP A 28 -11.68 -2.46 2.60
C TRP A 28 -12.43 -3.03 1.38
N SER A 29 -13.51 -2.36 0.95
CA SER A 29 -14.40 -2.79 -0.14
C SER A 29 -13.75 -2.81 -1.54
N ASP A 30 -12.42 -2.88 -1.63
CA ASP A 30 -11.67 -3.05 -2.89
C ASP A 30 -11.98 -4.38 -3.60
N ILE A 31 -12.63 -5.34 -2.93
CA ILE A 31 -12.86 -6.67 -3.49
C ILE A 31 -13.93 -6.66 -4.62
N SER A 32 -14.72 -5.59 -4.81
CA SER A 32 -15.86 -5.64 -5.75
C SER A 32 -15.76 -4.75 -6.99
N GLN A 33 -14.65 -4.07 -7.27
CA GLN A 33 -14.48 -3.39 -8.55
C GLN A 33 -13.09 -3.66 -9.11
N ASP A 34 -13.06 -4.39 -10.23
CA ASP A 34 -11.86 -4.82 -10.94
C ASP A 34 -10.91 -3.64 -11.16
N SER A 35 -9.81 -3.62 -10.40
CA SER A 35 -8.65 -2.84 -10.78
C SER A 35 -8.19 -3.36 -12.15
N ILE A 36 -8.32 -2.54 -13.20
CA ILE A 36 -7.73 -2.84 -14.50
C ILE A 36 -6.21 -2.67 -14.35
N GLN A 37 -5.55 -3.71 -13.86
CA GLN A 37 -4.09 -3.76 -13.80
C GLN A 37 -3.58 -4.31 -15.13
N MET A 38 -2.67 -3.59 -15.78
CA MET A 38 -2.06 -4.05 -17.05
C MET A 38 -1.19 -5.31 -16.88
N LYS A 39 -0.89 -5.70 -15.64
CA LYS A 39 -0.16 -6.92 -15.24
C LYS A 39 -0.78 -7.45 -13.95
N SER A 40 -0.75 -8.77 -13.74
CA SER A 40 -1.26 -9.40 -12.52
C SER A 40 -0.70 -8.72 -11.26
N PRO A 41 -1.50 -8.59 -10.18
CA PRO A 41 -1.03 -8.01 -8.93
C PRO A 41 0.20 -8.79 -8.46
N VAL A 42 1.27 -8.06 -8.17
CA VAL A 42 2.41 -8.65 -7.46
C VAL A 42 1.93 -8.90 -6.03
N ASP A 43 2.20 -10.09 -5.50
CA ASP A 43 1.67 -10.65 -4.25
C ASP A 43 1.25 -9.63 -3.18
N PHE A 44 0.03 -9.82 -2.65
CA PHE A 44 -0.45 -9.12 -1.47
C PHE A 44 0.38 -9.55 -0.24
N ILE A 45 0.98 -8.60 0.49
CA ILE A 45 1.75 -8.90 1.70
C ILE A 45 0.84 -8.71 2.91
N ASP A 46 0.16 -9.80 3.30
CA ASP A 46 -0.85 -9.81 4.36
C ASP A 46 -0.30 -9.75 5.79
N SER A 47 1.02 -9.85 5.98
CA SER A 47 1.60 -10.07 7.30
C SER A 47 2.93 -9.38 7.53
N TYR A 48 3.01 -8.73 8.69
CA TYR A 48 4.22 -8.13 9.23
C TYR A 48 5.37 -9.11 9.32
N GLY A 49 6.57 -8.63 8.98
CA GLY A 49 7.82 -9.38 9.11
C GLY A 49 8.07 -10.39 8.00
N ARG A 50 7.11 -10.64 7.10
CA ARG A 50 7.33 -11.52 5.93
C ARG A 50 7.94 -10.75 4.77
N TYR A 51 9.02 -11.31 4.23
CA TYR A 51 9.67 -10.78 3.03
C TYR A 51 9.00 -11.30 1.77
N THR A 52 8.72 -10.39 0.85
CA THR A 52 8.44 -10.68 -0.55
C THR A 52 9.70 -10.52 -1.37
N VAL A 53 9.99 -11.49 -2.23
CA VAL A 53 11.17 -11.50 -3.10
C VAL A 53 10.89 -10.62 -4.32
N ILE A 54 11.73 -9.61 -4.53
CA ILE A 54 11.62 -8.66 -5.65
C ILE A 54 12.79 -8.77 -6.63
N GLY A 55 13.78 -9.62 -6.33
CA GLY A 55 14.90 -9.93 -7.20
C GLY A 55 15.97 -10.76 -6.49
N VAL A 56 17.06 -11.06 -7.22
CA VAL A 56 18.23 -11.74 -6.65
C VAL A 56 18.82 -10.87 -5.54
N ASN A 57 18.92 -11.42 -4.32
CA ASN A 57 19.38 -10.72 -3.11
C ASN A 57 18.60 -9.43 -2.81
N LYS A 58 17.35 -9.33 -3.27
CA LYS A 58 16.48 -8.17 -3.05
C LYS A 58 15.14 -8.62 -2.51
N LYS A 59 14.74 -8.09 -1.36
CA LYS A 59 13.47 -8.42 -0.70
C LYS A 59 12.86 -7.17 -0.08
N ILE A 60 11.54 -7.14 0.05
CA ILE A 60 10.79 -6.06 0.71
C ILE A 60 9.88 -6.64 1.79
N LYS A 61 9.66 -5.93 2.89
CA LYS A 61 8.68 -6.31 3.92
C LYS A 61 8.07 -5.09 4.60
N LEU A 62 6.84 -5.25 5.06
CA LEU A 62 6.23 -4.39 6.08
C LEU A 62 6.71 -4.87 7.46
N VAL A 63 7.14 -3.95 8.32
CA VAL A 63 7.80 -4.24 9.60
C VAL A 63 7.04 -3.59 10.73
N ASP A 64 6.80 -4.36 11.79
CA ASP A 64 6.38 -3.84 13.08
C ASP A 64 7.65 -3.53 13.88
N PHE A 65 7.85 -2.26 14.21
CA PHE A 65 8.97 -1.77 15.02
C PHE A 65 8.58 -1.59 16.49
N GLY A 66 7.43 -2.12 16.92
CA GLY A 66 7.00 -2.15 18.31
C GLY A 66 7.70 -3.24 19.15
N ASP A 67 7.35 -3.30 20.43
CA ASP A 67 7.89 -4.29 21.39
C ASP A 67 7.28 -5.68 21.15
N ILE A 68 7.76 -6.39 20.14
CA ILE A 68 7.29 -7.74 19.76
C ILE A 68 7.39 -8.72 20.95
N GLU A 69 8.38 -8.56 21.85
CA GLU A 69 8.58 -9.42 23.02
C GLU A 69 7.45 -9.33 24.06
N LYS A 70 6.82 -8.15 24.23
CA LYS A 70 5.71 -7.96 25.19
C LYS A 70 4.43 -8.69 24.78
N ASN A 71 4.33 -9.10 23.52
CA ASN A 71 3.14 -9.74 22.93
C ASN A 71 3.04 -11.25 23.18
N LYS A 72 4.11 -11.90 23.65
CA LYS A 72 4.09 -13.36 23.93
C LYS A 72 3.34 -13.76 25.21
N LYS A 73 2.84 -12.79 26.00
CA LYS A 73 2.26 -13.01 27.35
C LYS A 73 0.76 -12.66 27.47
N GLY A 74 -0.08 -13.07 26.51
CA GLY A 74 -1.54 -12.97 26.68
C GLY A 74 -2.11 -11.54 26.72
N TYR A 75 -1.33 -10.53 26.33
CA TYR A 75 -1.79 -9.15 26.22
C TYR A 75 -2.39 -8.89 24.83
N ASN A 76 -3.42 -8.04 24.77
CA ASN A 76 -3.93 -7.50 23.51
C ASN A 76 -2.84 -6.64 22.86
N TYR A 77 -2.30 -7.11 21.73
CA TYR A 77 -1.28 -6.39 20.98
C TYR A 77 -1.85 -5.15 20.30
N THR A 78 -1.13 -4.04 20.42
CA THR A 78 -1.42 -2.78 19.72
C THR A 78 -0.20 -2.39 18.90
N LEU A 79 -0.38 -2.24 17.59
CA LEU A 79 0.65 -1.70 16.70
C LEU A 79 0.94 -0.25 17.10
N LYS A 80 2.21 0.06 17.37
CA LYS A 80 2.65 1.42 17.76
C LYS A 80 3.53 2.05 16.71
N ASN A 81 4.46 1.28 16.16
CA ASN A 81 5.43 1.75 15.18
C ASN A 81 5.48 0.75 14.04
N TYR A 82 5.47 1.25 12.81
CA TYR A 82 5.62 0.41 11.65
C TYR A 82 6.47 1.10 10.59
N GLY A 83 6.89 0.33 9.60
CA GLY A 83 7.56 0.89 8.43
C GLY A 83 7.83 -0.16 7.38
N VAL A 84 8.58 0.22 6.35
CA VAL A 84 8.94 -0.68 5.25
C VAL A 84 10.45 -0.80 5.16
N GLN A 85 10.92 -2.05 5.09
CA GLN A 85 12.32 -2.39 4.91
C GLN A 85 12.56 -3.03 3.55
N ILE A 86 13.67 -2.66 2.92
CA ILE A 86 14.17 -3.29 1.69
C ILE A 86 15.55 -3.89 1.98
N LEU A 87 15.65 -5.21 1.87
CA LEU A 87 16.94 -5.89 1.75
C LEU A 87 17.45 -5.66 0.33
N ASN A 88 18.62 -5.06 0.18
CA ASN A 88 19.27 -4.81 -1.10
C ASN A 88 20.74 -5.22 -1.01
N GLY A 89 21.05 -6.42 -1.52
CA GLY A 89 22.34 -7.06 -1.31
C GLY A 89 22.48 -7.55 0.13
N SER A 90 23.53 -7.13 0.82
CA SER A 90 23.80 -7.46 2.22
C SER A 90 23.16 -6.48 3.22
N ASN A 91 22.62 -5.36 2.74
CA ASN A 91 22.17 -4.26 3.60
C ASN A 91 20.65 -4.19 3.64
N ILE A 92 20.10 -3.86 4.81
CA ILE A 92 18.69 -3.56 4.97
C ILE A 92 18.54 -2.04 5.04
N TYR A 93 17.61 -1.49 4.26
CA TYR A 93 17.29 -0.08 4.23
C TYR A 93 15.88 0.13 4.75
N ASN A 94 15.73 0.97 5.77
CA ASN A 94 14.45 1.50 6.23
C ASN A 94 14.00 2.57 5.24
N VAL A 95 12.96 2.29 4.47
CA VAL A 95 12.35 3.29 3.58
C VAL A 95 11.70 4.37 4.44
N PHE A 96 10.92 3.96 5.43
CA PHE A 96 10.43 4.85 6.47
C PHE A 96 10.17 4.05 7.74
N LYS A 97 10.11 4.77 8.86
CA LYS A 97 9.63 4.29 10.15
C LYS A 97 8.72 5.37 10.71
N THR A 98 7.52 5.00 11.11
CA THR A 98 6.52 5.94 11.62
C THR A 98 5.78 5.35 12.82
N THR A 99 5.16 6.23 13.59
CA THR A 99 4.21 5.87 14.65
C THR A 99 2.80 5.79 14.07
N THR A 100 1.94 4.98 14.68
CA THR A 100 0.51 4.94 14.38
C THR A 100 -0.30 5.06 15.67
N THR A 101 -1.60 5.33 15.55
CA THR A 101 -2.47 5.49 16.73
C THR A 101 -2.87 4.13 17.32
N LEU A 102 -3.42 4.14 18.54
CA LEU A 102 -3.70 2.90 19.30
C LEU A 102 -4.62 1.91 18.56
N ASN A 103 -5.54 2.41 17.72
CA ASN A 103 -6.48 1.57 17.00
C ASN A 103 -6.25 1.73 15.50
N SER A 104 -5.17 1.12 15.00
CA SER A 104 -4.77 1.25 13.59
C SER A 104 -4.60 -0.10 12.92
N SER A 105 -5.02 -0.17 11.67
CA SER A 105 -4.83 -1.30 10.77
C SER A 105 -4.07 -0.82 9.55
N VAL A 106 -2.91 -1.39 9.31
CA VAL A 106 -2.02 -1.01 8.22
C VAL A 106 -1.99 -2.11 7.18
N ASP A 107 -2.18 -1.72 5.94
CA ASP A 107 -2.10 -2.56 4.75
C ASP A 107 -0.84 -2.24 3.95
N PHE A 108 -0.28 -3.25 3.31
CA PHE A 108 0.83 -3.10 2.36
C PHE A 108 0.48 -3.81 1.05
N ASN A 109 0.73 -3.15 -0.09
CA ASN A 109 0.58 -3.77 -1.39
C ASN A 109 1.77 -3.45 -2.31
N LEU A 110 2.33 -4.48 -2.95
CA LEU A 110 3.40 -4.31 -3.94
C LEU A 110 2.77 -4.07 -5.31
N LEU A 111 2.92 -2.85 -5.83
CA LEU A 111 2.25 -2.45 -7.09
C LEU A 111 3.08 -2.82 -8.32
N TYR A 112 4.40 -2.68 -8.23
CA TYR A 112 5.31 -2.90 -9.35
C TYR A 112 6.74 -3.09 -8.85
N HIS A 113 7.53 -3.91 -9.54
CA HIS A 113 8.98 -3.89 -9.37
C HIS A 113 9.69 -4.31 -10.65
N ASP A 114 10.90 -3.79 -10.82
CA ASP A 114 11.83 -4.23 -11.85
C ASP A 114 13.28 -4.19 -11.30
N LYS A 115 14.27 -4.18 -12.18
CA LYS A 115 15.68 -4.14 -11.77
C LYS A 115 16.09 -2.82 -11.11
N LYS A 116 15.40 -1.72 -11.40
CA LYS A 116 15.72 -0.34 -10.99
C LYS A 116 14.84 0.14 -9.85
N VAL A 117 13.54 -0.16 -9.87
CA VAL A 117 12.57 0.40 -8.90
C VAL A 117 11.68 -0.65 -8.27
N VAL A 118 11.19 -0.32 -7.09
CA VAL A 118 10.13 -1.02 -6.37
C VAL A 118 9.08 0.00 -6.02
N VAL A 119 7.82 -0.30 -6.33
CA VAL A 119 6.69 0.58 -6.07
C VAL A 119 5.67 -0.14 -5.25
N PHE A 120 5.32 0.45 -4.12
CA PHE A 120 4.42 -0.15 -3.16
C PHE A 120 3.53 0.90 -2.52
N ARG A 121 2.35 0.47 -2.08
CA ARG A 121 1.38 1.27 -1.36
C ARG A 121 1.34 0.83 0.09
N VAL A 122 1.16 1.80 0.97
CA VAL A 122 0.78 1.56 2.36
C VAL A 122 -0.52 2.30 2.64
N ARG A 123 -1.47 1.60 3.26
CA ARG A 123 -2.70 2.21 3.79
C ARG A 123 -2.68 2.12 5.29
N ASP A 124 -3.01 3.21 5.98
CA ASP A 124 -3.24 3.21 7.42
C ASP A 124 -4.70 3.62 7.65
N ASN A 125 -5.48 2.70 8.21
CA ASN A 125 -6.83 2.97 8.66
C ASN A 125 -6.83 2.98 10.18
N SER A 126 -7.07 4.15 10.76
CA SER A 126 -6.95 4.36 12.19
C SER A 126 -8.18 5.00 12.80
N THR A 127 -8.38 4.73 14.09
CA THR A 127 -9.35 5.40 14.94
C THR A 127 -8.61 6.14 16.04
N VAL A 128 -8.73 7.46 16.01
CA VAL A 128 -8.10 8.36 16.97
C VAL A 128 -9.12 8.70 18.05
N ASP A 129 -8.86 8.22 19.26
CA ASP A 129 -9.77 8.38 20.41
C ASP A 129 -9.35 9.56 21.29
N TYR A 130 -9.53 10.78 20.77
CA TYR A 130 -9.40 11.96 21.61
C TYR A 130 -10.63 12.10 22.50
N ILE A 131 -10.43 12.33 23.81
CA ILE A 131 -11.46 12.41 24.87
C ILE A 131 -12.69 13.27 24.50
N LYS A 132 -12.55 14.24 23.60
CA LYS A 132 -13.64 15.14 23.18
C LYS A 132 -14.12 14.93 21.75
N ASN A 133 -13.27 14.55 20.81
CA ASN A 133 -13.59 14.50 19.37
C ASN A 133 -12.88 13.30 18.71
N PRO A 134 -13.38 12.08 18.92
CA PRO A 134 -12.81 10.92 18.27
C PRO A 134 -13.15 10.92 16.78
N PHE A 135 -12.19 10.50 15.95
CA PHE A 135 -12.35 10.44 14.49
C PHE A 135 -11.67 9.21 13.90
N LYS A 136 -12.08 8.84 12.68
CA LYS A 136 -11.43 7.85 11.84
C LYS A 136 -10.58 8.55 10.81
N SER A 137 -9.42 7.97 10.50
CA SER A 137 -8.52 8.44 9.45
C SER A 137 -8.21 7.31 8.48
N PHE A 138 -8.19 7.62 7.20
CA PHE A 138 -7.75 6.73 6.13
C PHE A 138 -6.65 7.43 5.31
N LEU A 139 -5.43 6.97 5.54
CA LEU A 139 -4.22 7.47 4.90
C LEU A 139 -3.76 6.47 3.85
N VAL A 140 -3.44 6.97 2.66
CA VAL A 140 -2.87 6.18 1.57
C VAL A 140 -1.64 6.90 1.04
N ASN A 141 -0.49 6.24 1.14
CA ASN A 141 0.76 6.69 0.56
C ASN A 141 1.29 5.64 -0.41
N THR A 142 1.76 6.09 -1.56
CA THR A 142 2.49 5.25 -2.53
C THR A 142 3.94 5.68 -2.57
N TYR A 143 4.84 4.71 -2.56
CA TYR A 143 6.28 4.94 -2.54
C TYR A 143 6.89 4.37 -3.82
N ILE A 144 7.75 5.15 -4.47
CA ILE A 144 8.61 4.66 -5.54
C ILE A 144 10.04 4.66 -5.02
N TYR A 145 10.60 3.48 -4.80
CA TYR A 145 11.96 3.28 -4.31
C TYR A 145 12.91 2.93 -5.46
N ASN A 146 14.04 3.62 -5.56
CA ASN A 146 15.11 3.31 -6.51
C ASN A 146 16.16 2.41 -5.84
N LEU A 147 16.28 1.17 -6.34
CA LEU A 147 17.17 0.12 -5.85
C LEU A 147 18.66 0.44 -6.04
N ASN A 148 19.01 1.36 -6.94
CA ASN A 148 20.41 1.71 -7.19
C ASN A 148 20.83 2.92 -6.34
N LEU A 149 19.92 3.87 -6.14
CA LEU A 149 20.20 5.11 -5.40
C LEU A 149 19.87 5.00 -3.90
N ASN A 150 19.12 3.99 -3.48
CA ASN A 150 18.52 3.87 -2.15
C ASN A 150 17.76 5.14 -1.73
N LYS A 151 17.08 5.75 -2.70
CA LYS A 151 16.23 6.92 -2.55
C LYS A 151 14.82 6.57 -2.95
N PHE A 152 13.85 7.27 -2.39
CA PHE A 152 12.45 7.06 -2.71
C PHE A 152 11.69 8.38 -2.78
N SER A 153 10.65 8.38 -3.60
CA SER A 153 9.63 9.43 -3.58
C SER A 153 8.41 8.94 -2.82
N THR A 154 7.85 9.80 -1.98
CA THR A 154 6.56 9.55 -1.32
C THR A 154 5.48 10.31 -2.08
N ILE A 155 4.41 9.61 -2.45
CA ILE A 155 3.23 10.16 -3.09
C ILE A 155 2.09 10.09 -2.07
N PRO A 156 1.69 11.21 -1.46
CA PRO A 156 0.47 11.26 -0.66
C PRO A 156 -0.72 11.16 -1.60
N VAL A 157 -1.41 10.03 -1.56
CA VAL A 157 -2.52 9.73 -2.47
C VAL A 157 -3.83 10.18 -1.86
N LEU A 158 -4.04 9.87 -0.58
CA LEU A 158 -5.26 10.18 0.13
C LEU A 158 -4.98 10.42 1.60
N ASN A 159 -5.57 11.48 2.14
CA ASN A 159 -5.71 11.70 3.57
C ASN A 159 -7.17 12.09 3.82
N SER A 160 -7.97 11.15 4.33
CA SER A 160 -9.38 11.36 4.61
C SER A 160 -9.65 11.17 6.10
N GLU A 161 -10.37 12.11 6.70
CA GLU A 161 -10.75 12.07 8.10
C GLU A 161 -12.26 12.27 8.25
N SER A 162 -12.84 11.61 9.25
CA SER A 162 -14.28 11.65 9.52
C SER A 162 -14.58 11.41 11.00
N ASP A 163 -15.54 12.15 11.55
CA ASP A 163 -16.06 11.91 12.90
C ASP A 163 -16.56 10.47 13.05
N LEU A 164 -16.49 9.89 14.26
CA LEU A 164 -16.94 8.52 14.51
C LEU A 164 -18.41 8.25 14.12
N THR A 165 -19.25 9.29 14.13
CA THR A 165 -20.71 9.19 14.17
C THR A 165 -21.42 9.34 12.84
N GLY A 166 -20.78 9.68 11.70
CA GLY A 166 -21.62 9.85 10.50
C GLY A 166 -21.08 10.22 9.13
N LYS A 167 -19.79 10.45 8.88
CA LYS A 167 -19.31 10.65 7.50
C LYS A 167 -18.56 9.43 6.98
N GLN A 168 -18.81 9.06 5.73
CA GLN A 168 -17.98 8.09 5.03
C GLN A 168 -16.60 8.72 4.77
N LEU A 169 -15.57 7.90 4.79
CA LEU A 169 -14.23 8.31 4.38
C LEU A 169 -14.16 8.25 2.86
N ASP A 170 -13.36 9.13 2.27
CA ASP A 170 -12.96 8.95 0.87
C ASP A 170 -12.19 7.63 0.78
N LEU A 171 -12.36 6.91 -0.32
CA LEU A 171 -11.76 5.58 -0.51
C LEU A 171 -10.92 5.54 -1.77
N LEU A 172 -9.76 4.87 -1.69
CA LEU A 172 -9.08 4.39 -2.87
C LEU A 172 -9.94 3.26 -3.48
N GLN A 173 -10.15 3.28 -4.79
CA GLN A 173 -10.89 2.25 -5.54
C GLN A 173 -10.00 1.48 -6.53
N GLY A 174 -8.70 1.76 -6.49
CA GLY A 174 -7.72 1.15 -7.37
C GLY A 174 -6.64 2.14 -7.78
N ASP A 175 -5.48 1.59 -8.06
CA ASP A 175 -4.29 2.32 -8.46
C ASP A 175 -3.43 1.49 -9.40
N GLN A 176 -2.57 2.18 -10.13
CA GLN A 176 -1.61 1.56 -11.02
C GLN A 176 -0.40 2.47 -11.24
N LEU A 177 0.70 1.83 -11.65
CA LEU A 177 1.91 2.50 -12.10
C LEU A 177 2.18 2.13 -13.56
N ILE A 178 2.49 3.14 -14.37
CA ILE A 178 2.87 2.99 -15.76
C ILE A 178 4.29 3.56 -15.93
N PHE A 179 5.21 2.76 -16.43
CA PHE A 179 6.56 3.24 -16.79
C PHE A 179 6.67 3.48 -18.29
N ASN A 180 7.04 4.70 -18.69
CA ASN A 180 7.34 5.04 -20.07
C ASN A 180 8.85 5.03 -20.29
N SER A 181 9.36 3.94 -20.87
CA SER A 181 10.80 3.77 -21.11
C SER A 181 11.39 4.77 -22.11
N LYS A 182 10.60 5.31 -23.05
CA LYS A 182 11.07 6.30 -24.03
C LYS A 182 11.30 7.66 -23.40
N LYS A 183 10.45 8.04 -22.44
CA LYS A 183 10.52 9.32 -21.72
C LYS A 183 11.30 9.23 -20.42
N GLY A 184 11.54 8.02 -19.90
CA GLY A 184 12.13 7.81 -18.58
C GLY A 184 11.22 8.29 -17.45
N THR A 185 9.89 8.20 -17.63
CA THR A 185 8.91 8.74 -16.67
C THR A 185 8.06 7.64 -16.06
N TYR A 186 7.79 7.77 -14.76
CA TYR A 186 6.82 6.96 -14.02
C TYR A 186 5.53 7.76 -13.87
N THR A 187 4.41 7.17 -14.27
CA THR A 187 3.07 7.75 -14.09
C THR A 187 2.29 6.90 -13.10
N TYR A 188 1.97 7.47 -11.95
CA TYR A 188 1.07 6.88 -10.97
C TYR A 188 -0.36 7.40 -11.20
N LEU A 189 -1.33 6.51 -11.19
CA LEU A 189 -2.76 6.81 -11.33
C LEU A 189 -3.53 6.13 -10.21
N ALA A 190 -4.46 6.84 -9.59
CA ALA A 190 -5.35 6.32 -8.57
C ALA A 190 -6.77 6.82 -8.79
N ASN A 191 -7.75 5.96 -8.56
CA ASN A 191 -9.17 6.29 -8.54
C ASN A 191 -9.62 6.49 -7.10
N ILE A 192 -10.18 7.66 -6.80
CA ILE A 192 -10.63 8.04 -5.46
C ILE A 192 -12.15 8.22 -5.50
N LYS A 193 -12.87 7.48 -4.66
CA LYS A 193 -14.29 7.69 -4.42
C LYS A 193 -14.46 8.69 -3.28
N TYR A 194 -14.96 9.88 -3.61
CA TYR A 194 -15.18 10.91 -2.61
C TYR A 194 -16.48 10.68 -1.86
N ALA A 195 -16.41 10.52 -0.55
CA ALA A 195 -17.55 10.24 0.31
C ALA A 195 -18.65 11.31 0.23
N ARG A 196 -18.25 12.59 0.21
CA ARG A 196 -19.21 13.71 0.20
C ARG A 196 -20.05 13.76 -1.07
N SER A 197 -19.50 13.34 -2.20
CA SER A 197 -20.17 13.47 -3.51
C SER A 197 -20.57 12.14 -4.14
N GLY A 198 -20.04 11.02 -3.64
CA GLY A 198 -20.11 9.71 -4.26
C GLY A 198 -19.36 9.59 -5.59
N LYS A 199 -18.75 10.68 -6.09
CA LYS A 199 -18.09 10.72 -7.40
C LYS A 199 -16.71 10.07 -7.35
N LEU A 200 -16.32 9.47 -8.47
CA LEU A 200 -14.97 9.01 -8.72
C LEU A 200 -14.13 10.16 -9.29
N GLY A 201 -12.99 10.44 -8.68
CA GLY A 201 -11.94 11.29 -9.23
C GLY A 201 -10.70 10.49 -9.57
N VAL A 202 -9.89 11.05 -10.47
CA VAL A 202 -8.58 10.50 -10.85
C VAL A 202 -7.49 11.37 -10.24
N TYR A 203 -6.63 10.76 -9.45
CA TYR A 203 -5.40 11.34 -8.97
C TYR A 203 -4.24 10.83 -9.81
N LYS A 204 -3.41 11.74 -10.30
CA LYS A 204 -2.30 11.44 -11.21
C LYS A 204 -1.02 12.13 -10.74
N VAL A 205 0.09 11.40 -10.79
CA VAL A 205 1.43 11.92 -10.54
C VAL A 205 2.39 11.42 -11.61
N GLU A 206 3.26 12.28 -12.11
CA GLU A 206 4.35 11.97 -13.02
C GLU A 206 5.69 12.29 -12.37
N LEU A 207 6.60 11.33 -12.38
CA LEU A 207 7.94 11.42 -11.82
C LEU A 207 8.97 11.09 -12.90
N ASN A 208 10.14 11.73 -12.88
CA ASN A 208 11.24 11.35 -13.76
C ASN A 208 11.99 10.12 -13.21
N ASP A 209 13.01 9.68 -13.94
CA ASP A 209 13.88 8.54 -13.60
C ASP A 209 14.62 8.70 -12.26
N SER A 210 14.88 9.95 -11.89
CA SER A 210 15.50 10.38 -10.64
C SER A 210 14.48 10.53 -9.50
N LEU A 211 13.22 10.13 -9.74
CA LEU A 211 12.08 10.21 -8.83
C LEU A 211 11.65 11.62 -8.46
N LYS A 212 12.04 12.64 -9.24
CA LYS A 212 11.57 14.02 -9.03
C LYS A 212 10.20 14.19 -9.64
N CYS A 213 9.29 14.84 -8.91
CA CYS A 213 7.96 15.14 -9.42
C CYS A 213 8.06 16.11 -10.60
N ILE A 214 7.41 15.74 -11.71
CA ILE A 214 7.27 16.55 -12.91
C ILE A 214 5.91 17.25 -12.89
N ALA A 215 4.86 16.50 -12.56
CA ALA A 215 3.49 16.98 -12.49
C ALA A 215 2.66 16.13 -11.53
N ALA A 216 1.70 16.74 -10.84
CA ALA A 216 0.75 16.03 -10.00
C ALA A 216 -0.59 16.76 -9.94
N SER A 217 -1.68 16.02 -9.77
CA SER A 217 -3.04 16.57 -9.68
C SER A 217 -3.20 17.66 -8.60
N GLN A 218 -2.42 17.58 -7.52
CA GLN A 218 -2.43 18.54 -6.40
C GLN A 218 -1.14 19.38 -6.32
N GLY A 219 -0.34 19.42 -7.38
CA GLY A 219 0.99 20.03 -7.36
C GLY A 219 2.06 19.11 -6.77
N CYS A 220 3.33 19.46 -7.00
CA CYS A 220 4.47 18.64 -6.61
C CYS A 220 4.99 18.95 -5.20
N ASP A 221 4.44 19.94 -4.51
CA ASP A 221 4.99 20.47 -3.25
C ASP A 221 5.09 19.41 -2.15
N ASN A 222 4.15 18.45 -2.12
CA ASN A 222 4.10 17.37 -1.13
C ASN A 222 4.76 16.06 -1.62
N ILE A 223 5.45 16.09 -2.77
CA ILE A 223 6.08 14.92 -3.39
C ILE A 223 7.59 15.13 -3.41
N GLY A 224 8.22 14.74 -2.30
CA GLY A 224 9.66 14.88 -2.09
C GLY A 224 10.43 13.58 -2.29
N ILE A 225 11.72 13.72 -2.59
CA ILE A 225 12.68 12.61 -2.59
C ILE A 225 13.36 12.55 -1.22
N SER A 226 13.35 11.37 -0.63
CA SER A 226 14.07 11.06 0.61
C SER A 226 15.09 9.94 0.38
N SER A 227 16.10 9.86 1.24
CA SER A 227 17.04 8.73 1.25
C SER A 227 16.57 7.71 2.28
N ALA A 228 16.68 6.42 1.95
CA ALA A 228 16.40 5.37 2.91
C ALA A 228 17.59 5.20 3.86
N GLU A 229 17.28 4.93 5.12
CA GLU A 229 18.28 4.81 6.18
C GLU A 229 18.79 3.38 6.23
N ILE A 230 20.10 3.20 6.28
CA ILE A 230 20.66 1.85 6.49
C ILE A 230 20.34 1.39 7.91
N GLU A 231 19.79 0.19 8.04
CA GLU A 231 19.58 -0.44 9.34
C GLU A 231 20.95 -0.86 9.89
N THR A 232 21.45 -0.09 10.86
CA THR A 232 22.65 -0.44 11.62
C THR A 232 22.26 -1.48 12.66
N VAL A 233 22.62 -2.73 12.40
CA VAL A 233 22.59 -3.76 13.45
C VAL A 233 23.78 -3.48 14.35
N ASN A 234 23.55 -2.74 15.44
CA ASN A 234 24.51 -2.71 16.54
C ASN A 234 24.64 -4.16 17.04
N LYS A 235 25.76 -4.79 16.73
CA LYS A 235 26.15 -6.10 17.24
C LYS A 235 26.54 -5.99 18.71
#